data_AF-A0A5C7SEF8-F1
#
_entry.id   AF-A0A5C7SEF8-F1
#
_cell.length_a   1.000
_cell.length_b   1.000
_cell.length_c   1.000
_cell.angle_alpha   90.00
_cell.angle_beta   90.00
_cell.angle_gamma   90.00
#
_symmetry.space_group_name_H-M   'P 1'
#
loop_
_entity.id
_entity.type
_entity.pdbx_description
1 polymer ?
#
loop_
_entity_poly.entity_id
_entity_poly.type
_entity_poly.pdbx_seq_one_letter_code
_entity_poly.pdbx_strand_id
1 'polypeptide(L)'
;MSMLSIMQHALGLDAYGRGEGYRNHFVTGEGSTDWPHCMEAFRLGYMSMREGNELSGGDNVFTVTASGKAFIKAASPSPPILTRSQKRYRRYLDLDYPGSFSEFLRSNYAK
;
A
#
# COMPACT_ATOMS: atom_id res chain seq x y z
N MET A 1 -7.05 4.39 9.81
CA MET A 1 -6.20 3.24 9.43
C MET A 1 -5.18 2.98 10.52
N SER A 2 -4.52 1.81 10.58
CA SER A 2 -3.37 1.64 11.50
C SER A 2 -2.14 2.41 11.00
N MET A 3 -1.15 2.66 11.86
CA MET A 3 0.14 3.26 11.48
C MET A 3 0.82 2.51 10.32
N LEU A 4 0.89 1.18 10.38
CA LEU A 4 1.45 0.35 9.31
C LEU A 4 0.65 0.52 8.00
N SER A 5 -0.69 0.47 8.10
CA SER A 5 -1.57 0.61 6.95
C SER A 5 -1.47 1.99 6.28
N ILE A 6 -1.27 3.06 7.05
CA ILE A 6 -1.03 4.41 6.52
C ILE A 6 0.27 4.43 5.72
N MET A 7 1.36 3.88 6.25
CA MET A 7 2.63 3.88 5.54
C MET A 7 2.62 2.99 4.30
N GLN A 8 1.94 1.83 4.36
CA GLN A 8 1.67 1.00 3.18
C GLN A 8 0.88 1.80 2.13
N HIS A 9 -0.19 2.50 2.54
CA HIS A 9 -0.96 3.35 1.64
C HIS A 9 -0.12 4.47 1.03
N ALA A 10 0.67 5.19 1.84
CA ALA A 10 1.53 6.29 1.40
C ALA A 10 2.54 5.85 0.33
N LEU A 11 2.99 4.60 0.38
CA LEU A 11 3.86 3.99 -0.63
C LEU A 11 3.11 3.33 -1.79
N GLY A 12 1.80 3.15 -1.69
CA GLY A 12 1.02 2.41 -2.70
C GLY A 12 1.26 0.91 -2.65
N LEU A 13 1.50 0.38 -1.45
CA LEU A 13 1.69 -1.05 -1.20
C LEU A 13 0.36 -1.71 -0.84
N ASP A 14 0.26 -3.01 -1.08
CA ASP A 14 -0.81 -3.84 -0.53
C ASP A 14 -0.62 -4.11 0.98
N ALA A 15 -1.58 -4.78 1.61
CA ALA A 15 -1.55 -5.11 3.03
C ALA A 15 -0.36 -6.00 3.46
N TYR A 16 0.34 -6.61 2.50
CA TYR A 16 1.53 -7.44 2.69
C TYR A 16 2.82 -6.70 2.35
N GLY A 17 2.76 -5.39 2.12
CA GLY A 17 3.92 -4.56 1.80
C GLY A 17 4.44 -4.75 0.37
N ARG A 18 3.64 -5.28 -0.56
CA ARG A 18 4.04 -5.48 -1.96
C ARG A 18 3.62 -4.31 -2.85
N GLY A 19 4.49 -3.93 -3.78
CA GLY A 19 4.25 -2.88 -4.77
C GLY A 19 5.55 -2.15 -5.14
N GLU A 20 5.47 -1.28 -6.14
CA GLU A 20 6.63 -0.54 -6.67
C GLU A 20 7.09 0.62 -5.77
N GLY A 21 6.22 1.14 -4.90
CA GLY A 21 6.61 2.25 -4.01
C GLY A 21 6.79 3.60 -4.71
N TYR A 22 6.08 3.85 -5.82
CA TYR A 22 6.27 5.04 -6.67
C TYR A 22 5.77 6.36 -6.05
N ARG A 23 5.00 6.28 -4.96
CA ARG A 23 4.56 7.41 -4.14
C ARG A 23 5.12 7.27 -2.73
N ASN A 24 5.09 8.35 -1.94
CA ASN A 24 5.65 8.32 -0.58
C ASN A 24 5.01 9.27 0.43
N HIS A 25 3.93 9.96 0.09
CA HIS A 25 3.33 10.99 0.93
C HIS A 25 1.90 10.65 1.37
N PHE A 26 1.53 11.16 2.54
CA PHE A 26 0.19 11.08 3.12
C PHE A 26 -0.16 12.45 3.71
N VAL A 27 -1.31 13.00 3.33
CA VAL A 27 -1.75 14.35 3.75
C VAL A 27 -2.86 14.20 4.78
N THR A 28 -2.69 14.79 5.95
CA THR A 28 -3.70 14.77 7.02
C THR A 28 -3.44 15.84 8.09
N GLY A 29 -4.49 16.24 8.82
CA GLY A 29 -4.44 17.23 9.90
C GLY A 29 -5.18 16.76 11.17
N GLU A 30 -5.13 17.57 12.23
CA GLU A 30 -5.60 17.22 13.60
C GLU A 30 -7.06 16.75 13.69
N GLY A 31 -7.92 17.13 12.74
CA GLY A 31 -9.32 16.71 12.68
C GLY A 31 -9.53 15.27 12.16
N SER A 32 -8.48 14.60 11.69
CA SER A 32 -8.55 13.25 11.11
C SER A 32 -8.24 12.16 12.12
N THR A 33 -8.88 11.00 11.97
CA THR A 33 -8.55 9.80 12.76
C THR A 33 -7.20 9.19 12.40
N ASP A 34 -6.61 9.56 11.25
CA ASP A 34 -5.28 9.11 10.82
C ASP A 34 -4.14 9.98 11.40
N TRP A 35 -4.45 11.18 11.90
CA TRP A 35 -3.46 12.11 12.45
C TRP A 35 -2.65 11.54 13.61
N PRO A 36 -3.26 10.92 14.65
CA PRO A 36 -2.50 10.36 15.76
C PRO A 36 -1.48 9.31 15.30
N HIS A 37 -1.82 8.50 14.30
CA HIS A 37 -0.94 7.47 13.74
C HIS A 37 0.19 8.06 12.90
N CYS A 38 -0.06 9.12 12.14
CA CYS A 38 1.00 9.84 11.42
C CYS A 38 1.99 10.51 12.39
N MET A 39 1.47 11.08 13.48
CA MET A 39 2.29 11.68 14.53
C MET A 39 3.11 10.63 15.30
N GLU A 40 2.54 9.46 15.55
CA GLU A 40 3.27 8.32 16.11
C GLU A 40 4.42 7.89 15.18
N ALA A 41 4.13 7.69 13.88
CA ALA A 41 5.15 7.35 12.89
C ALA A 41 6.24 8.43 12.78
N PHE A 42 5.87 9.70 12.88
CA PHE A 42 6.81 10.82 12.92
C PHE A 42 7.72 10.77 14.14
N ARG A 43 7.16 10.58 15.34
CA ARG A 43 7.94 10.46 16.60
C ARG A 43 8.90 9.27 16.58
N LEU A 44 8.51 8.18 15.94
CA LEU A 44 9.36 6.98 15.76
C LEU A 44 10.38 7.13 14.61
N GLY A 45 10.34 8.23 13.87
CA GLY A 45 11.23 8.49 12.73
C GLY A 45 10.89 7.71 11.46
N TYR A 46 9.73 7.05 11.40
CA TYR A 46 9.25 6.30 10.24
C TYR A 46 8.65 7.20 9.15
N MET A 47 8.23 8.40 9.53
CA MET A 47 7.81 9.45 8.61
C MET A 47 8.47 10.78 8.97
N SER A 48 8.68 11.64 7.99
CA SER A 48 8.99 13.07 8.19
C SER A 48 7.75 13.90 7.96
N MET A 49 7.58 15.01 8.67
CA MET A 49 6.43 15.91 8.54
C MET A 49 6.88 17.24 7.93
N ARG A 50 6.08 17.76 7.00
CA ARG A 50 6.12 19.15 6.53
C ARG A 50 4.80 19.82 6.86
N GLU A 51 4.86 21.05 7.34
CA GLU A 51 3.67 21.88 7.56
C GLU A 51 2.86 22.03 6.26
N GLY A 52 1.55 22.09 6.44
CA GLY A 52 0.60 22.25 5.34
C GLY A 52 0.73 23.60 4.65
N ASN A 53 0.31 23.64 3.40
CA ASN A 53 0.23 24.84 2.58
C ASN A 53 -0.98 24.76 1.65
N GLU A 54 -1.12 25.74 0.77
CA GLU A 54 -2.24 25.80 -0.19
C GLU A 54 -2.36 24.53 -1.06
N LEU A 55 -1.23 23.91 -1.45
CA LEU A 55 -1.23 22.69 -2.26
C LEU A 55 -1.71 21.46 -1.49
N SER A 56 -1.58 21.44 -0.16
CA SER A 56 -2.07 20.37 0.70
C SER A 56 -3.41 20.70 1.35
N GLY A 57 -4.05 21.80 0.95
CA GLY A 57 -5.31 22.26 1.55
C GLY A 57 -5.17 22.72 3.01
N GLY A 58 -3.94 23.07 3.43
CA GLY A 58 -3.62 23.46 4.81
C GLY A 58 -3.21 22.30 5.73
N ASP A 59 -3.43 21.05 5.32
CA ASP A 59 -3.07 19.87 6.11
C ASP A 59 -1.58 19.50 5.95
N ASN A 60 -1.00 18.88 6.98
CA ASN A 60 0.41 18.50 6.95
C ASN A 60 0.67 17.33 6.02
N VAL A 61 1.88 17.32 5.46
CA VAL A 61 2.34 16.29 4.54
C VAL A 61 3.37 15.41 5.23
N PHE A 62 3.01 14.14 5.43
CA PHE A 62 3.89 13.13 5.99
C PHE A 62 4.53 12.32 4.87
N THR A 63 5.84 12.10 4.93
CA THR A 63 6.60 11.34 3.92
C THR A 63 7.32 10.16 4.56
N VAL A 64 7.18 8.96 3.98
CA VAL A 64 7.81 7.75 4.53
C VAL A 64 9.33 7.79 4.36
N THR A 65 10.07 7.60 5.46
CA THR A 65 11.53 7.60 5.50
C THR A 65 12.10 6.22 5.14
N ALA A 66 13.43 6.11 5.04
CA ALA A 66 14.09 4.82 4.84
C ALA A 66 13.84 3.85 6.02
N SER A 67 13.84 4.33 7.26
CA SER A 67 13.50 3.53 8.45
C SER A 67 12.03 3.09 8.42
N GLY A 68 11.11 3.95 7.96
CA GLY A 68 9.71 3.57 7.74
C GLY A 68 9.56 2.43 6.74
N LYS A 69 10.28 2.47 5.61
CA LYS A 69 10.32 1.36 4.64
C LYS A 69 10.84 0.06 5.26
N ALA A 70 11.88 0.14 6.09
CA ALA A 70 12.42 -1.02 6.79
C ALA A 70 11.41 -1.60 7.81
N PHE A 71 10.72 -0.73 8.56
CA PHE A 71 9.65 -1.12 9.47
C PHE A 71 8.51 -1.81 8.74
N ILE A 72 8.03 -1.27 7.61
CA ILE A 72 6.97 -1.89 6.81
C ILE A 72 7.38 -3.31 6.38
N LYS A 73 8.62 -3.49 5.90
CA LYS A 73 9.12 -4.80 5.49
C LYS A 73 9.15 -5.80 6.65
N ALA A 74 9.48 -5.35 7.87
CA ALA A 74 9.54 -6.19 9.06
C ALA A 74 8.16 -6.50 9.65
N ALA A 75 7.25 -5.53 9.62
CA ALA A 75 5.94 -5.60 10.26
C ALA A 75 4.83 -6.12 9.33
N SER A 76 5.02 -6.07 8.01
CA SER A 76 4.02 -6.57 7.07
C SER A 76 3.89 -8.10 7.18
N PRO A 77 2.67 -8.63 7.25
CA PRO A 77 2.47 -10.07 7.31
C PRO A 77 2.97 -10.75 6.04
N SER A 78 3.35 -12.02 6.18
CA SER A 78 3.65 -12.84 5.01
C SER A 78 2.39 -12.97 4.13
N PRO A 79 2.54 -12.80 2.81
CA PRO A 79 1.42 -12.91 1.89
C PRO A 79 0.87 -14.33 1.83
N PRO A 80 -0.44 -14.52 1.60
CA PRO A 80 -1.05 -15.83 1.56
C PRO A 80 -0.49 -16.68 0.41
N ILE A 81 -0.26 -17.96 0.70
CA ILE A 81 0.11 -18.94 -0.32
C ILE A 81 -1.14 -19.21 -1.16
N LEU A 82 -1.09 -18.82 -2.43
CA LEU A 82 -2.21 -19.03 -3.35
C LEU A 82 -2.29 -20.50 -3.79
N THR A 83 -3.50 -21.05 -3.73
CA THR A 83 -3.82 -22.34 -4.35
C THR A 83 -3.64 -22.29 -5.87
N ARG A 84 -3.53 -23.45 -6.52
CA ARG A 84 -3.44 -23.52 -8.00
C ARG A 84 -4.60 -22.79 -8.69
N SER A 85 -5.82 -22.85 -8.14
CA SER A 85 -6.98 -22.16 -8.71
C SER A 85 -6.84 -20.64 -8.58
N GLN A 86 -6.47 -20.14 -7.40
CA GLN A 86 -6.25 -18.72 -7.16
C GLN A 86 -5.12 -18.14 -8.03
N LYS A 87 -4.03 -18.89 -8.25
CA LYS A 87 -2.96 -18.46 -9.16
C LYS A 87 -3.47 -18.28 -10.59
N ARG A 88 -4.28 -19.23 -11.09
CA ARG A 88 -4.89 -19.13 -12.43
C ARG A 88 -5.87 -17.95 -12.52
N TYR A 89 -6.68 -17.75 -11.49
CA TYR A 89 -7.60 -16.60 -11.44
C TYR A 89 -6.86 -15.26 -11.42
N ARG A 90 -5.76 -15.15 -10.66
CA ARG A 90 -4.94 -13.94 -10.66
C ARG A 90 -4.31 -13.68 -12.03
N ARG A 91 -3.79 -14.73 -12.69
CA ARG A 91 -3.27 -14.63 -14.07
C ARG A 91 -4.34 -14.20 -15.08
N TYR A 92 -5.57 -14.67 -14.91
CA TYR A 92 -6.72 -14.21 -15.72
C TYR A 92 -6.95 -12.70 -15.58
N LEU A 93 -6.91 -12.17 -14.35
CA LEU A 93 -7.03 -10.74 -14.09
C LEU A 93 -5.83 -9.94 -14.60
N ASP A 94 -4.61 -10.43 -14.36
CA ASP A 94 -3.37 -9.74 -14.74
C ASP A 94 -3.20 -9.60 -16.26
N LEU A 95 -3.74 -10.56 -17.03
CA LEU A 95 -3.70 -10.54 -18.50
C LEU A 95 -4.82 -9.71 -19.12
N ASP A 96 -5.76 -9.19 -18.31
CA ASP A 96 -6.99 -8.55 -18.78
C ASP A 96 -7.67 -9.36 -19.90
N TYR A 97 -7.85 -10.66 -19.64
CA TYR A 97 -8.27 -11.61 -20.67
C TYR A 97 -9.68 -11.27 -21.20
N PRO A 98 -9.88 -11.18 -22.53
CA PRO A 98 -11.11 -10.61 -23.11
C PRO A 98 -12.35 -11.49 -22.98
N GLY A 99 -12.20 -12.76 -22.59
CA GLY A 99 -13.29 -13.71 -22.40
C GLY A 99 -13.59 -13.98 -20.93
N SER A 100 -14.54 -14.87 -20.67
CA SER A 100 -14.85 -15.35 -19.33
C SER A 100 -13.69 -16.16 -18.71
N PHE A 101 -13.66 -16.26 -17.38
CA PHE A 101 -12.68 -17.11 -16.69
C PHE A 101 -12.76 -18.59 -17.13
N SER A 102 -13.96 -19.09 -17.44
CA SER A 102 -14.14 -20.46 -17.96
C SER A 102 -13.51 -20.67 -19.34
N GLU A 103 -13.55 -19.66 -20.21
CA GLU A 103 -12.85 -19.69 -21.51
C GLU A 103 -11.34 -19.57 -21.33
N PHE A 104 -10.89 -18.70 -20.43
CA PHE A 104 -9.49 -18.61 -20.03
C PHE A 104 -8.94 -19.97 -19.57
N LEU A 105 -9.67 -20.70 -18.71
CA LEU A 105 -9.25 -22.02 -18.21
C LEU A 105 -9.09 -23.07 -19.31
N ARG A 106 -9.79 -22.94 -20.44
CA ARG A 106 -9.68 -23.81 -21.62
C ARG A 106 -8.61 -23.33 -22.61
N SER A 107 -8.13 -22.09 -22.47
CA SER A 107 -7.09 -21.52 -23.32
C SER A 107 -5.69 -22.02 -22.94
N ASN A 108 -4.72 -21.78 -23.81
CA ASN A 108 -3.31 -22.05 -23.51
C ASN A 108 -2.71 -21.07 -22.49
N TYR A 109 -3.40 -19.97 -22.15
CA TYR A 109 -2.91 -18.97 -21.18
C TYR A 109 -3.06 -19.42 -19.72
N ALA A 110 -3.88 -20.44 -19.44
CA ALA A 110 -4.14 -20.96 -18.09
C ALA A 110 -3.18 -22.06 -17.62
N LYS A 111 -2.29 -22.53 -18.51
CA LYS A 111 -1.23 -23.50 -18.21
C LYS A 111 -0.04 -22.80 -17.57
#